data_AF-A0A2J6WGV4-F1
#
_entry.id   AF-A0A2J6WGV4-F1
#
_cell.length_a   1.000
_cell.length_b   1.000
_cell.length_c   1.000
_cell.angle_alpha   90.00
_cell.angle_beta   90.00
_cell.angle_gamma   90.00
#
_symmetry.space_group_name_H-M   'P 1'
#
loop_
_entity.id
_entity.type
_entity.pdbx_description
1 polymer ?
#
loop_
_entity_poly.entity_id
_entity_poly.type
_entity_poly.pdbx_seq_one_letter_code
_entity_poly.pdbx_strand_id
1 'polypeptide(L)'
;MEKETSTSNLIEKFDEIANYVKEKYGANIWFVEIMGKRHSYIAGHREDSFLPSEVIYLSERYAIVSNEWEKIKEKEAVVSLCKVAINGGDC
;
A
#
# COMPACT_ATOMS: atom_id res chain seq x y z
N MET A 1 22.43 9.31 -10.26
CA MET A 1 21.04 9.41 -10.74
C MET A 1 20.43 8.02 -10.56
N GLU A 2 20.15 7.64 -9.32
CA GLU A 2 19.79 6.23 -8.95
C GLU A 2 18.60 6.15 -7.98
N LYS A 3 18.31 7.22 -7.23
CA LYS A 3 17.22 7.26 -6.24
C LYS A 3 15.83 7.40 -6.86
N GLU A 4 15.72 8.07 -8.01
CA GLU A 4 14.43 8.31 -8.65
C GLU A 4 13.83 7.01 -9.20
N THR A 5 14.66 6.14 -9.79
CA THR A 5 14.23 4.87 -10.38
C THR A 5 13.69 3.88 -9.35
N SER A 6 14.34 3.80 -8.18
CA SER A 6 13.93 2.87 -7.11
C SER A 6 12.57 3.23 -6.51
N THR A 7 12.26 4.53 -6.43
CA THR A 7 11.00 5.01 -5.86
C THR A 7 9.85 4.82 -6.86
N SER A 8 10.06 5.14 -8.14
CA SER A 8 9.07 4.91 -9.19
C SER A 8 8.71 3.43 -9.33
N ASN A 9 9.70 2.53 -9.33
CA ASN A 9 9.46 1.09 -9.42
C ASN A 9 8.65 0.55 -8.22
N LEU A 10 8.83 1.12 -7.03
CA LEU A 10 8.06 0.72 -5.85
C LEU A 10 6.61 1.21 -5.93
N ILE A 11 6.39 2.44 -6.42
CA ILE A 11 5.05 2.99 -6.63
C ILE A 11 4.29 2.14 -7.65
N GLU A 12 4.92 1.75 -8.76
CA GLU A 12 4.32 0.85 -9.75
C GLU A 12 3.90 -0.49 -9.13
N LYS A 13 4.79 -1.12 -8.35
CA LYS A 13 4.46 -2.35 -7.60
C LYS A 13 3.29 -2.16 -6.63
N PHE A 14 3.20 -1.00 -5.97
CA PHE A 14 2.07 -0.70 -5.09
C PHE A 14 0.76 -0.55 -5.86
N ASP A 15 0.77 0.10 -7.01
CA ASP A 15 -0.42 0.19 -7.88
C ASP A 15 -0.83 -1.20 -8.41
N GLU A 16 0.12 -2.04 -8.81
CA GLU A 16 -0.17 -3.43 -9.20
C GLU A 16 -0.85 -4.22 -8.07
N ILE A 17 -0.34 -4.11 -6.85
CA ILE A 17 -0.95 -4.77 -5.67
C ILE A 17 -2.34 -4.19 -5.39
N ALA A 18 -2.53 -2.88 -5.51
CA ALA A 18 -3.83 -2.24 -5.31
C ALA A 18 -4.87 -2.73 -6.32
N ASN A 19 -4.49 -2.80 -7.61
CA ASN A 19 -5.34 -3.33 -8.67
C ASN A 19 -5.71 -4.79 -8.40
N TYR A 20 -4.72 -5.63 -8.05
CA TYR A 20 -4.96 -7.03 -7.68
C TYR A 20 -5.97 -7.17 -6.53
N VAL A 21 -5.83 -6.36 -5.48
CA VAL A 21 -6.74 -6.40 -4.33
C VAL A 21 -8.15 -5.94 -4.72
N LYS A 22 -8.26 -4.91 -5.58
CA LYS A 22 -9.54 -4.43 -6.08
C LYS A 22 -10.24 -5.48 -6.92
N GLU A 23 -9.52 -6.12 -7.83
CA GLU A 23 -10.06 -7.17 -8.71
C GLU A 23 -10.46 -8.42 -7.93
N LYS A 24 -9.61 -8.88 -7.02
CA LYS A 24 -9.84 -10.13 -6.28
C LYS A 24 -10.88 -10.01 -5.17
N TYR A 25 -10.89 -8.89 -4.43
CA TYR A 25 -11.71 -8.74 -3.22
C TYR A 25 -12.75 -7.62 -3.32
N GLY A 26 -12.73 -6.80 -4.37
CA GLY A 26 -13.61 -5.63 -4.49
C GLY A 26 -13.27 -4.50 -3.51
N ALA A 27 -12.10 -4.56 -2.85
CA ALA A 27 -11.67 -3.63 -1.82
C ALA A 27 -10.67 -2.61 -2.34
N ASN A 28 -10.76 -1.38 -1.85
CA ASN A 28 -9.81 -0.32 -2.12
C ASN A 28 -8.70 -0.33 -1.07
N ILE A 29 -7.46 -0.36 -1.53
CA ILE A 29 -6.28 -0.13 -0.70
C ILE A 29 -5.45 1.00 -1.29
N TRP A 30 -4.82 1.78 -0.44
CA TRP A 30 -3.84 2.77 -0.86
C TRP A 30 -2.65 2.79 0.08
N PHE A 31 -1.53 3.28 -0.46
CA PHE A 31 -0.27 3.32 0.23
C PHE A 31 0.04 4.75 0.62
N VAL A 32 0.68 4.89 1.77
CA VAL A 32 1.14 6.17 2.30
C VAL A 32 2.60 6.08 2.72
N GLU A 33 3.35 7.14 2.45
CA GLU A 33 4.66 7.38 3.04
C GLU A 33 4.50 8.10 4.39
N ILE A 34 5.24 7.63 5.39
CA ILE A 34 5.24 8.15 6.75
C ILE A 34 6.32 9.22 6.85
N MET A 35 5.90 10.46 7.07
CA MET A 35 6.78 11.62 7.24
C MET A 35 6.57 12.20 8.64
N GLY A 36 7.27 11.64 9.63
CA GLY A 36 7.09 11.98 11.03
C GLY A 36 5.71 11.53 11.53
N LYS A 37 4.80 12.47 11.77
CA LYS A 37 3.41 12.20 12.21
C LYS A 37 2.38 12.26 11.07
N ARG A 38 2.84 12.47 9.84
CA ARG A 38 1.96 12.65 8.67
C ARG A 38 2.02 11.42 7.78
N HIS A 39 0.89 11.10 7.17
CA HIS A 39 0.77 10.12 6.11
C HIS A 39 0.58 10.87 4.79
N SER A 40 1.49 10.69 3.84
CA SER A 40 1.39 11.23 2.49
C SER A 40 0.98 10.13 1.52
N TYR A 41 -0.11 10.31 0.77
CA TYR A 41 -0.53 9.37 -0.26
C TYR A 41 0.57 9.20 -1.32
N ILE A 42 0.78 7.97 -1.78
CA ILE A 42 1.75 7.66 -2.85
C ILE A 42 1.17 6.81 -4.00
N ALA A 43 0.27 5.86 -3.73
CA ALA A 43 -0.22 4.90 -4.73
C ALA A 43 -1.55 4.23 -4.31
N GLY A 44 -2.24 3.63 -5.27
CA GLY A 44 -3.41 2.78 -5.09
C GLY A 44 -4.77 3.47 -5.27
N HIS A 45 -5.83 2.83 -4.77
CA HIS A 45 -7.20 3.30 -4.91
C HIS A 45 -7.62 4.03 -3.63
N ARG A 46 -7.34 5.33 -3.56
CA ARG A 46 -7.82 6.15 -2.46
C ARG A 46 -9.31 6.42 -2.61
N GLU A 47 -10.06 6.21 -1.54
CA GLU A 47 -11.47 6.59 -1.46
C GLU A 47 -11.65 7.68 -0.40
N ASP A 48 -12.33 8.77 -0.75
CA ASP A 48 -12.75 9.78 0.22
C ASP A 48 -13.96 9.26 0.99
N SER A 49 -13.68 8.41 1.98
CA SER A 49 -14.66 7.94 2.95
C SER A 49 -14.58 8.78 4.22
N PHE A 50 -15.73 9.01 4.85
CA PHE A 50 -15.83 9.61 6.18
C PHE A 50 -15.51 8.63 7.31
N LEU A 51 -15.24 7.35 6.98
CA LEU A 51 -14.87 6.33 7.94
C LEU A 51 -13.40 6.48 8.37
N PRO A 52 -13.07 6.19 9.64
CA PRO A 52 -11.69 6.17 10.09
C PRO A 52 -10.95 5.05 9.37
N SER A 53 -10.00 5.42 8.50
CA SER A 53 -9.22 4.43 7.77
C SER A 53 -8.28 3.68 8.70
N GLU A 54 -8.34 2.34 8.65
CA GLU A 54 -7.41 1.51 9.40
C GLU A 54 -6.08 1.43 8.66
N VAL A 55 -5.00 1.76 9.37
CA VAL A 55 -3.64 1.84 8.86
C VAL A 55 -2.83 0.66 9.37
N ILE A 56 -2.15 -0.04 8.46
CA ILE A 56 -1.22 -1.11 8.78
C ILE A 56 0.19 -0.68 8.36
N TYR A 57 1.09 -0.61 9.33
CA TYR A 57 2.48 -0.24 9.09
C TYR A 57 3.21 -1.40 8.41
N LEU A 58 3.80 -1.12 7.25
CA LEU A 58 4.60 -2.08 6.48
C LEU A 58 6.09 -1.97 6.85
N SER A 59 6.54 -0.75 7.14
CA SER A 59 7.88 -0.39 7.61
C SER A 59 7.83 0.93 8.40
N GLU A 60 8.98 1.47 8.79
CA GLU A 60 9.07 2.83 9.38
C GLU A 60 8.67 3.93 8.38
N ARG A 61 8.79 3.66 7.07
CA ARG A 61 8.58 4.66 6.00
C ARG A 61 7.27 4.48 5.26
N TYR A 62 6.66 3.30 5.28
CA TYR A 62 5.48 3.00 4.47
C TYR A 62 4.38 2.30 5.28
N ALA A 63 3.14 2.64 4.97
CA ALA A 63 1.95 1.95 5.47
C ALA A 63 0.94 1.74 4.33
N ILE A 64 0.08 0.73 4.53
CA ILE A 64 -1.08 0.46 3.70
C ILE A 64 -2.33 0.81 4.47
N VAL A 65 -3.32 1.34 3.77
CA VAL A 65 -4.55 1.85 4.35
C VAL A 65 -5.74 1.28 3.58
N SER A 66 -6.80 0.95 4.30
CA SER A 66 -8.09 0.59 3.73
C SER A 66 -9.21 0.95 4.70
N ASN A 67 -10.39 1.22 4.15
CA ASN A 67 -11.64 1.28 4.91
C ASN A 67 -12.41 -0.06 4.83
N GLU A 68 -11.88 -1.03 4.10
CA GLU A 68 -12.62 -2.22 3.64
C GLU A 68 -11.82 -3.52 3.93
N TRP A 69 -10.99 -3.52 4.98
CA TRP A 69 -10.16 -4.68 5.34
C TRP A 69 -10.99 -5.94 5.57
N GLU A 70 -12.23 -5.81 6.01
CA GLU A 70 -13.17 -6.90 6.21
C GLU A 70 -13.55 -7.63 4.91
N LYS A 71 -13.39 -6.99 3.74
CA LYS A 71 -13.58 -7.64 2.43
C LYS A 71 -12.39 -8.53 2.04
N ILE A 72 -11.22 -8.26 2.61
CA ILE A 72 -9.97 -8.95 2.29
C ILE A 72 -9.79 -10.14 3.24
N LYS A 73 -10.33 -11.30 2.83
CA LYS A 73 -10.26 -12.54 3.64
C LYS A 73 -8.84 -13.01 3.94
N GLU A 74 -7.87 -12.67 3.08
CA GLU A 74 -6.46 -13.06 3.19
C GLU A 74 -5.59 -11.84 3.55
N LYS A 75 -6.04 -11.03 4.52
CA LYS A 75 -5.42 -9.76 4.94
C LYS A 75 -3.91 -9.90 5.20
N GLU A 76 -3.51 -10.93 5.94
CA GLU A 76 -2.11 -11.20 6.30
C GLU A 76 -1.25 -11.51 5.07
N ALA A 77 -1.81 -12.21 4.07
CA ALA A 77 -1.11 -12.52 2.84
C ALA A 77 -0.87 -11.25 2.00
N VAL A 78 -1.87 -10.38 1.91
CA VAL A 78 -1.74 -9.08 1.23
C VAL A 78 -0.70 -8.20 1.92
N VAL A 79 -0.73 -8.10 3.25
CA VAL A 79 0.26 -7.34 4.02
C VAL A 79 1.66 -7.91 3.82
N SER A 80 1.80 -9.24 3.79
CA SER A 80 3.09 -9.91 3.54
C SER A 80 3.62 -9.63 2.13
N LEU A 81 2.75 -9.67 1.12
CA LEU A 81 3.10 -9.30 -0.26
C LEU A 81 3.62 -7.86 -0.34
N CYS A 82 2.96 -6.92 0.33
CA CYS A 82 3.39 -5.52 0.37
C CYS A 82 4.77 -5.37 1.03
N LYS A 83 5.03 -6.10 2.13
CA LYS A 83 6.34 -6.10 2.80
C LYS A 83 7.45 -6.65 1.91
N VAL A 84 7.16 -7.69 1.12
CA VAL A 84 8.11 -8.23 0.14
C VAL A 84 8.40 -7.20 -0.95
N ALA A 85 7.39 -6.47 -1.45
CA ALA A 85 7.59 -5.44 -2.46
C ALA A 85 8.53 -4.32 -2.01
N ILE A 86 8.47 -3.93 -0.72
CA ILE A 86 9.36 -2.92 -0.13
C ILE A 86 10.81 -3.41 -0.05
N ASN A 87 11.01 -4.69 0.28
CA ASN A 87 12.35 -5.27 0.45
C ASN A 87 12.97 -5.77 -0.87
N GLY A 88 12.15 -6.03 -1.90
CA GLY A 88 12.57 -6.57 -3.20
C GLY A 88 13.01 -5.50 -4.21
N GLY A 89 13.78 -4.50 -3.77
CA GLY A 89 14.43 -3.52 -4.64
C GLY A 89 15.67 -4.04 -5.37
N ASP A 90 16.16 -5.24 -5.02
CA ASP A 90 17.33 -5.88 -5.61
C ASP A 90 16.95 -7.27 -6.17
N CYS A 91 16.60 -7.32 -7.44
CA CYS A 91 16.67 -8.54 -8.26
C CYS A 91 17.38 -8.21 -9.57
#